data_AF-A0AA88E071-F1
#
_entry.id   AF-A0AA88E071-F1
#
_cell.length_a   1.000
_cell.length_b   1.000
_cell.length_c   1.000
_cell.angle_alpha   90.00
_cell.angle_beta   90.00
_cell.angle_gamma   90.00
#
_symmetry.space_group_name_H-M   'P 1'
#
loop_
_entity.id
_entity.type
_entity.pdbx_description
1 polymer ?
#
loop_
_entity_poly.entity_id
_entity_poly.type
_entity_poly.pdbx_seq_one_letter_code
_entity_poly.pdbx_strand_id
1 'polypeptide(L)'
;MVKRKNPGSDIDIETDSENCLQCFYMCLAASKYGWPYCRPVIVVDGSALKVKFGGMLFAACGHDANGCIFPLTFGIVQSESNESWKWFFEKLRASIGTRESLAIVADRHKGIEFASNLVYPDAAFGICVQHLAANLKTKYKDFKGPLKTYFDGAARSYLVSEYQRHMESIRNRNPDMHRYLVQANPTKWSRAYFNGRRYAIMTTNIVESLNNVDRKARLMPVGFLVEWLRELQQRWFVARHEEAIKLTSKLAPKAEKLIRTNFSVGLLVTSILLAAQMAGMFLKKSGRKLSILPKQSVGPEGHGLEGFCLKEKNMSLFGVVDVMVMDTTDKPVSIQYH
;
A
#
# COMPACT_ATOMS: atom_id res chain seq x y z
N MET A 1 -2.05 32.59 15.04
CA MET A 1 -0.72 32.15 15.54
C MET A 1 0.07 31.34 14.50
N VAL A 2 -0.50 30.29 13.90
CA VAL A 2 0.21 29.43 12.92
C VAL A 2 0.74 30.22 11.72
N LYS A 3 -0.07 31.05 11.05
CA LYS A 3 0.38 31.89 9.91
C LYS A 3 1.60 32.77 10.23
N ARG A 4 1.76 33.20 11.50
CA ARG A 4 2.90 34.02 11.96
C ARG A 4 4.14 33.18 12.30
N LYS A 5 3.97 32.04 12.97
CA LYS A 5 5.09 31.20 13.45
C LYS A 5 5.51 30.08 12.48
N ASN A 6 4.69 29.77 11.49
CA ASN A 6 4.95 28.75 10.47
C ASN A 6 4.54 29.31 9.09
N PRO A 7 5.31 30.30 8.56
CA PRO A 7 4.98 30.98 7.31
C PRO A 7 4.90 29.99 6.14
N GLY A 8 3.99 30.25 5.20
CA GLY A 8 3.68 29.37 4.07
C GLY A 8 2.63 28.28 4.36
N SER A 9 2.16 28.17 5.61
CA SER A 9 1.04 27.28 5.99
C SER A 9 -0.30 27.90 5.59
N ASP A 10 -1.20 27.07 5.08
CA ASP A 10 -2.56 27.47 4.71
C ASP A 10 -3.52 27.08 5.84
N ILE A 11 -4.11 28.10 6.46
CA ILE A 11 -5.11 27.94 7.52
C ILE A 11 -6.33 28.74 7.12
N ASP A 12 -7.48 28.09 7.17
CA ASP A 12 -8.76 28.72 6.93
C ASP A 12 -9.77 28.38 8.03
N ILE A 13 -10.59 29.36 8.39
CA ILE A 13 -11.60 29.26 9.44
C ILE A 13 -12.84 29.97 8.91
N GLU A 14 -13.89 29.20 8.70
CA GLU A 14 -15.19 29.70 8.28
C GLU A 14 -16.15 29.60 9.47
N THR A 15 -16.81 30.71 9.79
CA THR A 15 -17.82 30.80 10.85
C THR A 15 -19.13 31.33 10.30
N ASP A 16 -20.23 31.04 10.96
CA ASP A 16 -21.51 31.70 10.68
C ASP A 16 -21.59 33.09 11.32
N SER A 17 -22.78 33.72 11.20
CA SER A 17 -23.08 35.04 11.76
C SER A 17 -23.00 35.10 13.29
N GLU A 18 -23.04 33.96 13.98
CA GLU A 18 -22.94 33.87 15.45
C GLU A 18 -21.51 33.53 15.90
N ASN A 19 -20.54 33.54 14.98
CA ASN A 19 -19.15 33.10 15.20
C ASN A 19 -19.01 31.63 15.59
N CYS A 20 -19.99 30.78 15.27
CA CYS A 20 -19.86 29.33 15.44
C CYS A 20 -19.06 28.74 14.28
N LEU A 21 -18.18 27.78 14.58
CA LEU A 21 -17.32 27.15 13.59
C LEU A 21 -18.14 26.32 12.59
N GLN A 22 -17.98 26.63 11.31
CA GLN A 22 -18.59 25.92 10.19
C GLN A 22 -17.56 24.98 9.55
N CYS A 23 -16.41 25.54 9.15
CA CYS A 23 -15.31 24.77 8.57
C CYS A 23 -13.96 25.23 9.10
N PHE A 24 -13.02 24.29 9.24
CA PHE A 24 -11.62 24.58 9.54
C PHE A 24 -10.72 23.81 8.59
N TYR A 25 -9.70 24.46 8.05
CA TYR A 25 -8.71 23.84 7.18
C TYR A 25 -7.30 24.10 7.70
N MET A 26 -6.43 23.09 7.65
CA MET A 26 -5.02 23.24 7.97
C MET A 26 -4.11 22.37 7.10
N CYS A 27 -3.30 23.03 6.27
CA CYS A 27 -2.14 22.46 5.60
C CYS A 27 -0.88 23.20 6.06
N LEU A 28 0.01 22.49 6.77
CA LEU A 28 1.26 23.10 7.24
C LEU A 28 2.26 23.25 6.10
N ALA A 29 3.10 24.29 6.17
CA ALA A 29 4.11 24.58 5.16
C ALA A 29 5.02 23.37 4.86
N ALA A 30 5.43 22.64 5.90
CA ALA A 30 6.23 21.42 5.77
C ALA A 30 5.55 20.35 4.88
N SER A 31 4.22 20.20 4.98
CA SER A 31 3.46 19.28 4.14
C SER A 31 3.48 19.72 2.68
N LYS A 32 3.31 21.01 2.42
CA LYS A 32 3.37 21.61 1.08
C LYS A 32 4.75 21.42 0.44
N TYR A 33 5.81 21.72 1.19
CA TYR A 33 7.19 21.57 0.72
C TYR A 33 7.63 20.12 0.56
N GLY A 34 7.12 19.21 1.39
CA GLY A 34 7.45 17.79 1.30
C GLY A 34 6.67 17.03 0.22
N TRP A 35 5.46 17.49 -0.13
CA TRP A 35 4.57 16.80 -1.08
C TRP A 35 5.22 16.45 -2.43
N PRO A 36 6.01 17.34 -3.09
CA PRO A 36 6.70 16.99 -4.33
C PRO A 36 7.61 15.76 -4.24
N TYR A 37 8.12 15.44 -3.05
CA TYR A 37 9.03 14.32 -2.79
C TYR A 37 8.30 13.04 -2.32
N CYS A 38 6.98 13.12 -2.11
CA CYS A 38 6.13 11.98 -1.83
C CYS A 38 5.75 11.24 -3.13
N ARG A 39 5.30 10.00 -3.00
CA ARG A 39 4.60 9.32 -4.10
C ARG A 39 3.35 10.14 -4.47
N PRO A 40 3.01 10.33 -5.76
CA PRO A 40 1.84 11.11 -6.20
C PRO A 40 0.55 10.30 -5.98
N VAL A 41 0.32 9.90 -4.73
CA VAL A 41 -0.90 9.23 -4.28
C VAL A 41 -1.38 9.92 -3.02
N ILE A 42 -2.59 10.47 -3.09
CA ILE A 42 -3.29 11.05 -1.95
C ILE A 42 -4.26 9.99 -1.44
N VAL A 43 -4.25 9.74 -0.15
CA VAL A 43 -5.20 8.88 0.54
C VAL A 43 -6.03 9.73 1.47
N VAL A 44 -7.36 9.68 1.32
CA VAL A 44 -8.30 10.47 2.12
C VAL A 44 -9.29 9.59 2.86
N ASP A 45 -9.72 10.06 4.02
CA ASP A 45 -10.78 9.43 4.82
C ASP A 45 -11.46 10.45 5.72
N GLY A 46 -12.71 10.18 6.05
CA GLY A 46 -13.54 10.96 6.95
C GLY A 46 -13.79 10.23 8.26
N SER A 47 -13.74 10.97 9.36
CA SER A 47 -13.81 10.38 10.69
C SER A 47 -14.68 11.23 11.61
N ALA A 48 -15.77 10.64 12.11
CA ALA A 48 -16.69 11.35 12.99
C ALA A 48 -15.99 11.91 14.24
N LEU A 49 -16.29 13.17 14.56
CA LEU A 49 -15.97 13.78 15.84
C LEU A 49 -16.99 13.30 16.87
N LYS A 50 -16.51 12.88 18.04
CA LYS A 50 -17.34 12.31 19.11
C LYS A 50 -17.61 13.34 20.22
N VAL A 51 -17.70 14.60 19.83
CA VAL A 51 -17.99 15.73 20.72
C VAL A 51 -19.49 16.07 20.70
N LYS A 52 -19.96 16.84 21.69
CA LYS A 52 -21.37 17.24 21.83
C LYS A 52 -21.99 17.79 20.55
N PHE A 53 -21.23 18.55 19.77
CA PHE A 53 -21.69 19.22 18.55
C PHE A 53 -21.46 18.41 17.26
N GLY A 54 -20.94 17.18 17.36
CA GLY A 54 -20.65 16.33 16.22
C GLY A 54 -19.58 16.91 15.28
N GLY A 55 -19.73 16.66 13.99
CA GLY A 55 -18.78 17.05 12.94
C GLY A 55 -17.95 15.89 12.40
N MET A 56 -17.21 16.17 11.33
CA MET A 56 -16.30 15.23 10.68
C MET A 56 -14.90 15.81 10.63
N LEU A 57 -13.91 14.99 10.99
CA LEU A 57 -12.51 15.23 10.68
C LEU A 57 -12.19 14.54 9.35
N PHE A 58 -11.89 15.34 8.34
CA PHE A 58 -11.31 14.88 7.09
C PHE A 58 -9.79 14.95 7.18
N ALA A 59 -9.13 13.88 6.75
CA ALA A 59 -7.68 13.81 6.68
C ALA A 59 -7.24 13.41 5.28
N ALA A 60 -6.15 14.01 4.81
CA ALA A 60 -5.43 13.55 3.63
C ALA A 60 -3.98 13.26 4.01
N CYS A 61 -3.45 12.15 3.50
CA CYS A 61 -2.05 11.81 3.66
C CYS A 61 -1.50 11.12 2.41
N GLY A 62 -0.18 11.12 2.26
CA GLY A 62 0.52 10.39 1.22
C GLY A 62 1.55 9.44 1.81
N HIS A 63 2.35 8.86 0.92
CA HIS A 63 3.56 8.14 1.29
C HIS A 63 4.79 8.96 0.94
N ASP A 64 5.68 9.16 1.91
CA ASP A 64 7.02 9.66 1.62
C ASP A 64 7.85 8.62 0.84
N ALA A 65 9.06 9.00 0.43
CA ALA A 65 9.97 8.12 -0.31
C ALA A 65 10.31 6.82 0.45
N ASN A 66 10.22 6.83 1.79
CA ASN A 66 10.46 5.66 2.64
C ASN A 66 9.18 4.84 2.92
N GLY A 67 8.06 5.16 2.27
CA GLY A 67 6.79 4.49 2.48
C GLY A 67 6.23 4.67 3.89
N CYS A 68 6.57 5.77 4.57
CA CYS A 68 5.95 6.15 5.85
C CYS A 68 4.74 7.07 5.59
N ILE A 69 3.83 7.18 6.56
CA ILE A 69 2.63 8.03 6.48
C ILE A 69 3.07 9.49 6.49
N PHE A 70 2.74 10.25 5.45
CA PHE A 70 3.04 11.68 5.35
C PHE A 70 1.73 12.48 5.42
N PRO A 71 1.38 13.09 6.57
CA PRO A 71 0.18 13.92 6.69
C PRO A 71 0.24 15.11 5.73
N LEU A 72 -0.82 15.34 4.96
CA LEU A 72 -0.88 16.46 4.01
C LEU A 72 -1.72 17.61 4.57
N THR A 73 -2.96 17.33 4.94
CA THR A 73 -3.88 18.33 5.48
C THR A 73 -4.96 17.70 6.34
N PHE A 74 -5.57 18.53 7.18
CA PHE A 74 -6.77 18.22 7.93
C PHE A 74 -7.87 19.23 7.64
N GLY A 75 -9.12 18.76 7.67
CA GLY A 75 -10.32 19.57 7.54
C GLY A 75 -11.31 19.19 8.62
N ILE A 76 -12.00 20.16 9.23
CA ILE A 76 -13.13 19.91 10.11
C ILE A 76 -14.35 20.55 9.46
N VAL A 77 -15.41 19.76 9.32
CA VAL A 77 -16.68 20.17 8.71
C VAL A 77 -17.85 19.69 9.57
N GLN A 78 -19.03 20.28 9.40
CA GLN A 78 -20.20 19.94 10.21
C GLN A 78 -20.78 18.56 9.89
N SER A 79 -20.70 18.10 8.63
CA SER A 79 -21.26 16.82 8.21
C SER A 79 -20.53 16.26 7.00
N GLU A 80 -20.70 14.96 6.74
CA GLU A 80 -20.16 14.31 5.54
C GLU A 80 -21.16 14.43 4.38
N SER A 81 -20.97 15.46 3.55
CA SER A 81 -21.78 15.73 2.36
C SER A 81 -20.93 15.91 1.09
N ASN A 82 -21.57 15.97 -0.07
CA ASN A 82 -20.90 16.27 -1.34
C ASN A 82 -20.22 17.65 -1.30
N GLU A 83 -20.87 18.63 -0.68
CA GLU A 83 -20.41 20.00 -0.54
C GLU A 83 -19.19 20.07 0.36
N SER A 84 -19.23 19.36 1.50
CA SER A 84 -18.11 19.30 2.44
C SER A 84 -16.87 18.65 1.83
N TRP A 85 -17.04 17.58 1.05
CA TRP A 85 -15.95 16.92 0.35
C TRP A 85 -15.42 17.79 -0.78
N LYS A 86 -16.30 18.43 -1.57
CA LYS A 86 -15.89 19.39 -2.61
C LYS A 86 -15.03 20.49 -2.00
N TRP A 87 -15.51 21.14 -0.94
CA TRP A 87 -14.79 22.19 -0.22
C TRP A 87 -13.42 21.70 0.24
N PHE A 88 -13.34 20.52 0.87
CA PHE A 88 -12.07 19.97 1.35
C PHE A 88 -11.07 19.71 0.21
N PHE A 89 -11.54 19.14 -0.90
CA PHE A 89 -10.72 18.88 -2.07
C PHE A 89 -10.26 20.18 -2.76
N GLU A 90 -11.10 21.24 -2.78
CA GLU A 90 -10.73 22.56 -3.29
C GLU A 90 -9.62 23.19 -2.45
N LYS A 91 -9.73 23.18 -1.12
CA LYS A 91 -8.67 23.65 -0.22
C LYS A 91 -7.39 22.82 -0.37
N LEU A 92 -7.52 21.50 -0.47
CA LEU A 92 -6.38 20.59 -0.73
C LEU A 92 -5.69 20.95 -2.04
N ARG A 93 -6.44 21.12 -3.14
CA ARG A 93 -5.87 21.46 -4.46
C ARG A 93 -5.20 22.82 -4.44
N ALA A 94 -5.78 23.81 -3.77
CA ALA A 94 -5.18 25.12 -3.61
C ALA A 94 -3.84 25.06 -2.84
N SER A 95 -3.73 24.17 -1.86
CA SER A 95 -2.56 24.10 -0.98
C SER A 95 -1.39 23.30 -1.57
N ILE A 96 -1.67 22.17 -2.23
CA ILE A 96 -0.64 21.23 -2.71
C ILE A 96 -0.62 21.03 -4.24
N GLY A 97 -1.56 21.65 -4.96
CA GLY A 97 -1.64 21.57 -6.42
C GLY A 97 -2.04 20.19 -6.94
N THR A 98 -1.72 19.96 -8.22
CA THR A 98 -1.85 18.66 -8.90
C THR A 98 -0.47 18.16 -9.33
N ARG A 99 -0.37 16.89 -9.69
CA ARG A 99 0.86 16.25 -10.19
C ARG A 99 0.54 15.26 -11.31
N GLU A 100 1.50 15.05 -12.20
CA GLU A 100 1.39 14.01 -13.22
C GLU A 100 1.17 12.63 -12.58
N SER A 101 0.28 11.82 -13.18
CA SER A 101 -0.06 10.48 -12.70
C SER A 101 -0.61 10.44 -11.25
N LEU A 102 -1.18 11.55 -10.76
CA LEU A 102 -1.79 11.60 -9.43
C LEU A 102 -2.89 10.54 -9.31
N ALA A 103 -2.85 9.78 -8.23
CA ALA A 103 -3.95 8.91 -7.84
C ALA A 103 -4.54 9.35 -6.50
N ILE A 104 -5.86 9.25 -6.37
CA ILE A 104 -6.57 9.45 -5.11
C ILE A 104 -7.16 8.11 -4.68
N VAL A 105 -6.90 7.69 -3.45
CA VAL A 105 -7.44 6.45 -2.88
C VAL A 105 -8.29 6.78 -1.65
N ALA A 106 -9.52 6.30 -1.62
CA ALA A 106 -10.46 6.64 -0.55
C ALA A 106 -11.38 5.47 -0.18
N ASP A 107 -12.19 5.65 0.86
CA ASP A 107 -13.39 4.83 1.06
C ASP A 107 -14.38 5.01 -0.10
N ARG A 108 -15.35 4.11 -0.21
CA ARG A 108 -16.43 4.07 -1.21
C ARG A 108 -17.57 5.05 -0.87
N HIS A 109 -17.26 6.19 -0.25
CA HIS A 109 -18.25 7.25 0.00
C HIS A 109 -18.49 8.05 -1.29
N LYS A 110 -19.77 8.18 -1.69
CA LYS A 110 -20.13 8.83 -2.97
C LYS A 110 -19.69 10.29 -3.05
N GLY A 111 -19.68 11.01 -1.92
CA GLY A 111 -19.24 12.40 -1.86
C GLY A 111 -17.75 12.57 -2.16
N ILE A 112 -16.91 11.58 -1.78
CA ILE A 112 -15.48 11.62 -2.08
C ILE A 112 -15.24 11.46 -3.57
N GLU A 113 -15.89 10.47 -4.19
CA GLU A 113 -15.78 10.24 -5.63
C GLU A 113 -16.27 11.46 -6.42
N PHE A 114 -17.41 12.03 -6.03
CA PHE A 114 -17.96 13.25 -6.63
C PHE A 114 -16.94 14.41 -6.57
N ALA A 115 -16.42 14.70 -5.37
CA ALA A 115 -15.45 15.78 -5.17
C ALA A 115 -14.14 15.54 -5.92
N SER A 116 -13.63 14.30 -5.92
CA SER A 116 -12.43 13.92 -6.65
C SER A 116 -12.58 14.16 -8.15
N ASN A 117 -13.67 13.69 -8.76
CA ASN A 117 -13.90 13.86 -10.20
C ASN A 117 -14.08 15.34 -10.59
N LEU A 118 -14.70 16.14 -9.72
CA LEU A 118 -14.94 17.54 -9.96
C LEU A 118 -13.67 18.39 -9.79
N VAL A 119 -12.90 18.15 -8.72
CA VAL A 119 -11.77 18.99 -8.33
C VAL A 119 -10.44 18.49 -8.91
N TYR A 120 -10.30 17.18 -9.14
CA TYR A 120 -9.11 16.55 -9.73
C TYR A 120 -9.51 15.67 -10.94
N PRO A 121 -10.00 16.28 -12.03
CA PRO A 121 -10.49 15.52 -13.19
C PRO A 121 -9.40 14.64 -13.84
N ASP A 122 -8.13 15.04 -13.72
CA ASP A 122 -6.99 14.31 -14.30
C ASP A 122 -6.42 13.24 -13.36
N ALA A 123 -6.88 13.15 -12.11
CA ALA A 123 -6.37 12.17 -11.15
C ALA A 123 -7.12 10.84 -11.29
N ALA A 124 -6.37 9.74 -11.22
CA ALA A 124 -6.96 8.41 -11.17
C ALA A 124 -7.63 8.18 -9.81
N PHE A 125 -8.91 7.81 -9.80
CA PHE A 125 -9.64 7.55 -8.56
C PHE A 125 -9.72 6.06 -8.24
N GLY A 126 -9.29 5.68 -7.04
CA GLY A 126 -9.32 4.32 -6.52
C GLY A 126 -10.13 4.19 -5.24
N ILE A 127 -10.89 3.10 -5.13
CA ILE A 127 -11.59 2.75 -3.89
C ILE A 127 -10.76 1.76 -3.08
N CYS A 128 -10.84 1.88 -1.75
CA CYS A 128 -10.18 1.00 -0.81
C CYS A 128 -10.70 -0.45 -0.95
N VAL A 129 -9.80 -1.39 -1.20
CA VAL A 129 -10.12 -2.81 -1.33
C VAL A 129 -10.63 -3.41 -0.01
N GLN A 130 -10.16 -2.91 1.15
CA GLN A 130 -10.64 -3.38 2.45
C GLN A 130 -12.07 -2.92 2.72
N HIS A 131 -12.41 -1.67 2.40
CA HIS A 131 -13.79 -1.19 2.49
C HIS A 131 -14.72 -1.91 1.50
N LEU A 132 -14.24 -2.19 0.28
CA LEU A 132 -14.98 -3.03 -0.65
C LEU A 132 -15.20 -4.45 -0.08
N ALA A 133 -14.18 -5.06 0.52
CA ALA A 133 -14.30 -6.35 1.18
C ALA A 133 -15.27 -6.32 2.39
N ALA A 134 -15.26 -5.25 3.18
CA ALA A 134 -16.18 -5.05 4.29
C ALA A 134 -17.63 -4.97 3.79
N ASN A 135 -17.86 -4.23 2.71
CA ASN A 135 -19.18 -4.16 2.06
C ASN A 135 -19.65 -5.53 1.55
N LEU A 136 -18.74 -6.32 0.96
CA LEU A 136 -19.04 -7.69 0.55
C LEU A 136 -19.39 -8.58 1.75
N LYS A 137 -18.62 -8.50 2.83
CA LYS A 137 -18.88 -9.24 4.07
C LYS A 137 -20.25 -8.92 4.67
N THR A 138 -20.65 -7.66 4.66
CA THR A 138 -21.96 -7.21 5.16
C THR A 138 -23.10 -7.69 4.25
N LYS A 139 -22.90 -7.65 2.93
CA LYS A 139 -23.96 -7.97 1.96
C LYS A 139 -24.11 -9.47 1.67
N TYR A 140 -23.01 -10.23 1.71
CA TYR A 140 -22.95 -11.62 1.27
C TYR A 140 -22.39 -12.51 2.39
N LYS A 141 -23.26 -13.31 3.02
CA LYS A 141 -22.91 -14.19 4.15
C LYS A 141 -21.86 -15.26 3.79
N ASP A 142 -21.75 -15.60 2.51
CA ASP A 142 -20.80 -16.54 1.93
C ASP A 142 -19.47 -15.90 1.52
N PHE A 143 -19.26 -14.59 1.74
CA PHE A 143 -17.97 -13.92 1.55
C PHE A 143 -16.93 -14.37 2.59
N LYS A 144 -16.44 -15.59 2.41
CA LYS A 144 -15.43 -16.29 3.21
C LYS A 144 -14.76 -17.38 2.37
N GLY A 145 -13.66 -17.94 2.87
CA GLY A 145 -12.95 -19.05 2.23
C GLY A 145 -12.62 -18.77 0.75
N PRO A 146 -13.07 -19.61 -0.20
CA PRO A 146 -12.77 -19.44 -1.63
C PRO A 146 -13.20 -18.09 -2.22
N LEU A 147 -14.40 -17.59 -1.90
CA LEU A 147 -14.91 -16.34 -2.46
C LEU A 147 -14.05 -15.13 -2.04
N LYS A 148 -13.62 -15.10 -0.77
CA LYS A 148 -12.68 -14.09 -0.29
C LYS A 148 -11.33 -14.21 -1.02
N THR A 149 -10.84 -15.44 -1.22
CA THR A 149 -9.57 -15.70 -1.89
C THR A 149 -9.60 -15.24 -3.36
N TYR A 150 -10.69 -15.55 -4.09
CA TYR A 150 -10.85 -15.07 -5.46
C TYR A 150 -11.02 -13.56 -5.53
N PHE A 151 -11.72 -12.94 -4.58
CA PHE A 151 -11.79 -11.49 -4.50
C PHE A 151 -10.41 -10.85 -4.27
N ASP A 152 -9.63 -11.36 -3.31
CA ASP A 152 -8.27 -10.88 -3.03
C ASP A 152 -7.36 -11.07 -4.26
N GLY A 153 -7.48 -12.20 -4.94
CA GLY A 153 -6.78 -12.49 -6.20
C GLY A 153 -7.17 -11.51 -7.32
N ALA A 154 -8.47 -11.31 -7.57
CA ALA A 154 -8.97 -10.34 -8.54
C ALA A 154 -8.48 -8.93 -8.21
N ALA A 155 -8.53 -8.52 -6.94
CA ALA A 155 -8.10 -7.19 -6.55
C ALA A 155 -6.60 -6.97 -6.84
N ARG A 156 -5.74 -7.96 -6.55
CA ARG A 156 -4.28 -7.77 -6.54
C ARG A 156 -3.55 -8.26 -7.80
N SER A 157 -4.23 -8.99 -8.68
CA SER A 157 -3.65 -9.50 -9.93
C SER A 157 -3.00 -8.39 -10.76
N TYR A 158 -1.82 -8.67 -11.31
CA TYR A 158 -1.15 -7.78 -12.26
C TYR A 158 -1.72 -7.97 -13.66
N LEU A 159 -2.02 -9.22 -14.03
CA LEU A 159 -2.49 -9.55 -15.38
C LEU A 159 -4.01 -9.53 -15.45
N VAL A 160 -4.52 -8.97 -16.55
CA VAL A 160 -5.95 -9.00 -16.87
C VAL A 160 -6.49 -10.44 -16.95
N SER A 161 -5.70 -11.37 -17.48
CA SER A 161 -6.08 -12.78 -17.55
C SER A 161 -6.24 -13.43 -16.17
N GLU A 162 -5.40 -13.08 -15.20
CA GLU A 162 -5.51 -13.60 -13.82
C GLU A 162 -6.74 -13.01 -13.12
N TYR A 163 -6.96 -11.70 -13.28
CA TYR A 163 -8.18 -11.05 -12.84
C TYR A 163 -9.43 -11.76 -13.38
N GLN A 164 -9.47 -12.03 -14.68
CA GLN A 164 -10.61 -12.67 -15.33
C GLN A 164 -10.86 -14.08 -14.78
N ARG A 165 -9.81 -14.89 -14.56
CA ARG A 165 -9.94 -16.22 -13.93
C ARG A 165 -10.55 -16.14 -12.53
N HIS A 166 -10.14 -15.16 -11.73
CA HIS A 166 -10.71 -14.95 -10.40
C HIS A 166 -12.16 -14.47 -10.47
N MET A 167 -12.49 -13.53 -11.35
CA MET A 167 -13.86 -13.05 -11.53
C MET A 167 -14.81 -14.15 -12.02
N GLU A 168 -14.34 -15.02 -12.91
CA GLU A 168 -15.13 -16.17 -13.38
C GLU A 168 -15.34 -17.19 -12.25
N SER A 169 -14.33 -17.40 -11.41
CA SER A 169 -14.47 -18.25 -10.21
C SER A 169 -15.49 -17.69 -9.20
N ILE A 170 -15.59 -16.36 -9.08
CA ILE A 170 -16.64 -15.69 -8.29
C ILE A 170 -17.99 -15.87 -8.98
N ARG A 171 -18.08 -15.64 -10.29
CA ARG A 171 -19.32 -15.76 -11.07
C ARG A 171 -19.96 -17.15 -10.94
N ASN A 172 -19.15 -18.19 -11.05
CA ASN A 172 -19.60 -19.58 -10.96
C ASN A 172 -20.14 -19.96 -9.57
N ARG A 173 -19.71 -19.27 -8.51
CA ARG A 173 -20.12 -19.54 -7.14
C ARG A 173 -21.22 -18.61 -6.65
N ASN A 174 -21.14 -17.34 -7.02
CA ASN A 174 -22.06 -16.29 -6.63
C ASN A 174 -22.19 -15.24 -7.74
N PRO A 175 -23.11 -15.44 -8.71
CA PRO A 175 -23.33 -14.52 -9.83
C PRO A 175 -23.70 -13.10 -9.40
N ASP A 176 -24.40 -12.94 -8.27
CA ASP A 176 -24.82 -11.64 -7.76
C ASP A 176 -23.66 -10.85 -7.14
N MET A 177 -22.74 -11.53 -6.45
CA MET A 177 -21.49 -10.93 -5.99
C MET A 177 -20.63 -10.48 -7.17
N HIS A 178 -20.53 -11.31 -8.21
CA HIS A 178 -19.85 -10.94 -9.45
C HIS A 178 -20.47 -9.66 -10.06
N ARG A 179 -21.80 -9.60 -10.19
CA ARG A 179 -22.51 -8.42 -10.70
C ARG A 179 -22.22 -7.17 -9.87
N TYR A 180 -22.22 -7.30 -8.54
CA TYR A 180 -21.89 -6.20 -7.63
C TYR A 180 -20.45 -5.70 -7.82
N LEU A 181 -19.48 -6.60 -8.00
CA LEU A 181 -18.07 -6.25 -8.23
C LEU A 181 -17.86 -5.55 -9.59
N VAL A 182 -18.58 -5.97 -10.62
CA VAL A 182 -18.60 -5.28 -11.93
C VAL A 182 -19.20 -3.88 -11.78
N GLN A 183 -20.32 -3.74 -11.07
CA GLN A 183 -20.95 -2.44 -10.77
C GLN A 183 -20.08 -1.54 -9.87
N ALA A 184 -19.21 -2.11 -9.05
CA ALA A 184 -18.21 -1.37 -8.29
C ALA A 184 -17.07 -0.81 -9.17
N ASN A 185 -17.11 -1.08 -10.48
CA ASN A 185 -16.16 -0.67 -11.50
C ASN A 185 -14.72 -1.17 -11.24
N PRO A 186 -14.28 -2.23 -11.94
CA PRO A 186 -12.94 -2.81 -11.79
C PRO A 186 -11.79 -1.83 -11.93
N THR A 187 -11.97 -0.75 -12.71
CA THR A 187 -10.95 0.29 -12.89
C THR A 187 -10.64 1.07 -11.60
N LYS A 188 -11.52 1.01 -10.58
CA LYS A 188 -11.33 1.70 -9.30
C LYS A 188 -10.69 0.84 -8.22
N TRP A 189 -10.91 -0.47 -8.23
CA TRP A 189 -10.49 -1.35 -7.14
C TRP A 189 -9.45 -2.39 -7.55
N SER A 190 -9.51 -2.92 -8.78
CA SER A 190 -8.60 -3.97 -9.23
C SER A 190 -7.28 -3.38 -9.72
N ARG A 191 -6.16 -4.05 -9.47
CA ARG A 191 -4.84 -3.60 -9.94
C ARG A 191 -4.73 -3.71 -11.45
N ALA A 192 -5.18 -4.82 -12.04
CA ALA A 192 -5.08 -5.08 -13.47
C ALA A 192 -5.77 -4.02 -14.35
N TYR A 193 -6.85 -3.38 -13.88
CA TYR A 193 -7.61 -2.37 -14.64
C TYR A 193 -7.43 -0.93 -14.15
N PHE A 194 -6.63 -0.70 -13.10
CA PHE A 194 -6.50 0.65 -12.54
C PHE A 194 -5.78 1.58 -13.53
N ASN A 195 -6.48 2.61 -14.00
CA ASN A 195 -5.95 3.56 -14.98
C ASN A 195 -5.14 4.67 -14.29
N GLY A 196 -3.98 4.32 -13.74
CA GLY A 196 -3.09 5.28 -13.08
C GLY A 196 -1.96 4.63 -12.28
N ARG A 197 -1.13 5.45 -11.65
CA ARG A 197 -0.01 4.96 -10.81
C ARG A 197 -0.36 5.10 -9.34
N ARG A 198 -1.00 4.08 -8.77
CA ARG A 198 -1.27 4.04 -7.32
C ARG A 198 -0.18 3.36 -6.48
N TYR A 199 0.97 3.01 -7.07
CA TYR A 199 2.16 2.49 -6.36
C TYR A 199 1.88 1.38 -5.33
N ALA A 200 1.00 0.44 -5.68
CA ALA A 200 0.49 -0.64 -4.82
C ALA A 200 -0.37 -0.22 -3.61
N ILE A 201 -0.68 1.07 -3.47
CA ILE A 201 -1.60 1.60 -2.45
C ILE A 201 -3.02 1.29 -2.91
N MET A 202 -3.62 0.29 -2.28
CA MET A 202 -4.97 -0.21 -2.60
C MET A 202 -5.94 -0.07 -1.43
N THR A 203 -5.47 0.51 -0.32
CA THR A 203 -6.24 0.63 0.91
C THR A 203 -6.02 2.01 1.52
N THR A 204 -6.96 2.38 2.39
CA THR A 204 -6.94 3.61 3.21
C THR A 204 -6.20 3.42 4.54
N ASN A 205 -5.44 2.33 4.72
CA ASN A 205 -4.78 2.00 5.98
C ASN A 205 -3.94 3.15 6.56
N ILE A 206 -3.29 3.95 5.70
CA ILE A 206 -2.43 5.06 6.17
C ILE A 206 -3.23 6.20 6.78
N VAL A 207 -4.37 6.54 6.21
CA VAL A 207 -5.24 7.61 6.73
C VAL A 207 -6.07 7.09 7.89
N GLU A 208 -6.51 5.83 7.87
CA GLU A 208 -7.16 5.18 9.01
C GLU A 208 -6.21 5.08 10.21
N SER A 209 -4.94 4.78 9.98
CA SER A 209 -3.92 4.77 11.04
C SER A 209 -3.72 6.15 11.64
N LEU A 210 -3.69 7.20 10.81
CA LEU A 210 -3.66 8.59 11.26
C LEU A 210 -4.91 8.95 12.08
N ASN A 211 -6.09 8.60 11.57
CA ASN A 211 -7.38 8.78 12.26
C ASN A 211 -7.45 8.05 13.61
N ASN A 212 -6.72 6.94 13.77
CA ASN A 212 -6.59 6.21 15.02
C ASN A 212 -5.62 6.88 16.00
N VAL A 213 -4.55 7.52 15.52
CA VAL A 213 -3.67 8.38 16.35
C VAL A 213 -4.50 9.53 16.96
N ASP A 214 -5.43 10.08 16.18
CA ASP A 214 -6.26 11.22 16.59
C ASP A 214 -7.51 10.81 17.40
N ARG A 215 -7.72 9.51 17.64
CA ARG A 215 -8.96 8.96 18.22
C ARG A 215 -9.34 9.61 19.56
N LYS A 216 -8.37 9.86 20.44
CA LYS A 216 -8.61 10.50 21.73
C LYS A 216 -8.85 12.01 21.59
N ALA A 217 -8.09 12.68 20.71
CA ALA A 217 -8.26 14.11 20.45
C ALA A 217 -9.63 14.44 19.85
N ARG A 218 -10.22 13.54 19.06
CA ARG A 218 -11.58 13.67 18.52
C ARG A 218 -12.72 13.63 19.55
N LEU A 219 -12.42 13.32 20.82
CA LEU A 219 -13.35 13.41 21.94
C LEU A 219 -13.27 14.77 22.64
N MET A 220 -12.28 15.59 22.30
CA MET A 220 -11.98 16.87 22.95
C MET A 220 -12.56 18.03 22.14
N PRO A 221 -12.76 19.22 22.75
CA PRO A 221 -13.20 20.41 22.02
C PRO A 221 -12.32 20.72 20.80
N VAL A 222 -12.93 21.31 19.76
CA VAL A 222 -12.25 21.54 18.47
C VAL A 222 -10.93 22.31 18.62
N GLY A 223 -10.86 23.30 19.52
CA GLY A 223 -9.61 24.01 19.79
C GLY A 223 -8.47 23.09 20.25
N PHE A 224 -8.76 22.11 21.10
CA PHE A 224 -7.79 21.10 21.52
C PHE A 224 -7.41 20.17 20.36
N LEU A 225 -8.39 19.71 19.58
CA LEU A 225 -8.14 18.87 18.41
C LEU A 225 -7.22 19.57 17.40
N VAL A 226 -7.47 20.83 17.07
CA VAL A 226 -6.64 21.61 16.14
C VAL A 226 -5.21 21.72 16.66
N GLU A 227 -5.03 22.00 17.95
CA GLU A 227 -3.71 22.11 18.56
C GLU A 227 -2.97 20.77 18.57
N TRP A 228 -3.68 19.67 18.88
CA TRP A 228 -3.16 18.31 18.79
C TRP A 228 -2.68 17.97 17.37
N LEU A 229 -3.49 18.25 16.34
CA LEU A 229 -3.15 17.98 14.94
C LEU A 229 -1.93 18.79 14.48
N ARG A 230 -1.82 20.04 14.95
CA ARG A 230 -0.67 20.91 14.68
C ARG A 230 0.60 20.35 15.33
N GLU A 231 0.54 20.00 16.60
CA GLU A 231 1.66 19.46 17.36
C GLU A 231 2.11 18.10 16.83
N LEU A 232 1.16 17.22 16.51
CA LEU A 232 1.42 15.89 15.94
C LEU A 232 2.27 16.01 14.67
N GLN A 233 1.83 16.84 13.71
CA GLN A 233 2.55 17.04 12.45
C GLN A 233 3.94 17.63 12.71
N GLN A 234 4.07 18.61 13.60
CA GLN A 234 5.37 19.19 13.92
C GLN A 234 6.34 18.18 14.52
N ARG A 235 5.91 17.39 15.52
CA ARG A 235 6.75 16.33 16.12
C ARG A 235 7.21 15.34 15.05
N TRP A 236 6.30 14.95 14.17
CA TRP A 236 6.56 14.03 13.07
C TRP A 236 7.53 14.58 12.03
N PHE A 237 7.44 15.87 11.68
CA PHE A 237 8.36 16.49 10.72
C PHE A 237 9.74 16.77 11.32
N VAL A 238 9.81 17.18 12.60
CA VAL A 238 11.09 17.36 13.32
C VAL A 238 11.84 16.02 13.42
N ALA A 239 11.17 14.96 13.87
CA ALA A 239 11.79 13.63 13.96
C ALA A 239 12.28 13.14 12.58
N ARG A 240 11.50 13.37 11.51
CA ARG A 240 11.94 13.03 10.15
C ARG A 240 13.14 13.84 9.69
N HIS A 241 13.19 15.13 10.01
CA HIS A 241 14.32 15.98 9.66
C HIS A 241 15.61 15.53 10.37
N GLU A 242 15.52 15.20 11.66
CA GLU A 242 16.65 14.65 12.43
C GLU A 242 17.16 13.33 11.86
N GLU A 243 16.26 12.44 11.42
CA GLU A 243 16.66 11.20 10.74
C GLU A 243 17.23 11.46 9.35
N ALA A 244 16.69 12.42 8.61
CA ALA A 244 17.15 12.75 7.26
C ALA A 244 18.59 13.29 7.24
N ILE A 245 18.99 14.10 8.24
CA ILE A 245 20.36 14.62 8.36
C ILE A 245 21.40 13.49 8.50
N LYS A 246 21.01 12.35 9.07
CA LYS A 246 21.90 11.20 9.29
C LYS A 246 22.08 10.35 8.02
N LEU A 247 21.27 10.57 6.98
CA LEU A 247 21.32 9.77 5.77
C LEU A 247 22.52 10.14 4.90
N THR A 248 23.35 9.14 4.58
CA THR A 248 24.50 9.28 3.67
C THR A 248 24.17 8.83 2.24
N SER A 249 23.09 8.07 2.09
CA SER A 249 22.64 7.48 0.82
C SER A 249 21.67 8.39 0.09
N LYS A 250 21.69 8.32 -1.25
CA LYS A 250 20.67 8.98 -2.10
C LYS A 250 19.32 8.25 -2.07
N LEU A 251 19.26 7.04 -1.52
CA LEU A 251 18.06 6.23 -1.43
C LEU A 251 17.42 6.34 -0.05
N ALA A 252 16.09 6.26 -0.01
CA ALA A 252 15.39 6.10 1.25
C ALA A 252 15.77 4.75 1.91
N PRO A 253 15.89 4.67 3.25
CA PRO A 253 16.40 3.47 3.92
C PRO A 253 15.70 2.15 3.55
N LYS A 254 14.37 2.13 3.43
CA LYS A 254 13.63 0.92 3.03
C LYS A 254 13.89 0.55 1.57
N ALA A 255 14.02 1.54 0.68
CA ALA A 255 14.34 1.31 -0.72
C ALA A 255 15.76 0.74 -0.87
N GLU A 256 16.73 1.31 -0.16
CA GLU A 256 18.10 0.80 -0.14
C GLU A 256 18.17 -0.62 0.39
N LYS A 257 17.51 -0.90 1.53
CA LYS A 257 17.43 -2.24 2.10
C LYS A 257 16.85 -3.24 1.09
N LEU A 258 15.75 -2.87 0.43
CA LEU A 258 15.11 -3.74 -0.57
C LEU A 258 16.04 -4.04 -1.74
N ILE A 259 16.74 -3.04 -2.27
CA ILE A 259 17.69 -3.23 -3.39
C ILE A 259 18.85 -4.13 -2.96
N ARG A 260 19.43 -3.91 -1.78
CA ARG A 260 20.53 -4.74 -1.25
C ARG A 260 20.11 -6.19 -1.07
N THR A 261 18.91 -6.42 -0.52
CA THR A 261 18.35 -7.77 -0.39
C THR A 261 18.16 -8.42 -1.75
N ASN A 262 17.52 -7.73 -2.70
CA ASN A 262 17.24 -8.28 -4.03
C ASN A 262 18.52 -8.56 -4.82
N PHE A 263 19.53 -7.71 -4.69
CA PHE A 263 20.85 -7.93 -5.29
C PHE A 263 21.51 -9.19 -4.75
N SER A 264 21.46 -9.40 -3.43
CA SER A 264 22.01 -10.60 -2.77
C SER A 264 21.30 -11.88 -3.25
N VAL A 265 19.98 -11.85 -3.35
CA VAL A 265 19.18 -12.97 -3.88
C VAL A 265 19.50 -13.22 -5.36
N GLY A 266 19.63 -12.17 -6.16
CA GLY A 266 19.98 -12.27 -7.58
C GLY A 266 21.34 -12.93 -7.81
N LEU A 267 22.35 -12.57 -7.00
CA LEU A 267 23.66 -13.21 -7.02
C LEU A 267 23.58 -14.71 -6.68
N LEU A 268 22.79 -15.07 -5.67
CA LEU A 268 22.59 -16.46 -5.29
C LEU A 268 21.95 -17.27 -6.43
N VAL A 269 20.88 -16.76 -7.03
CA VAL A 269 20.19 -17.42 -8.16
C VAL A 269 21.13 -17.57 -9.35
N THR A 270 21.91 -16.54 -9.67
CA THR A 270 22.88 -16.60 -10.78
C THR A 270 23.97 -17.64 -10.53
N SER A 271 24.47 -17.72 -9.30
CA SER A 271 25.48 -18.70 -8.90
C SER A 271 24.95 -20.14 -8.99
N ILE A 272 23.71 -20.37 -8.55
CA ILE A 272 23.05 -21.67 -8.68
C ILE A 272 22.86 -22.06 -10.15
N LEU A 273 22.42 -21.11 -11.00
CA LEU A 273 22.23 -21.36 -12.43
C LEU A 273 23.55 -21.69 -13.13
N LEU A 274 24.63 -20.96 -12.81
CA LEU A 274 25.97 -21.24 -13.34
C LEU A 274 26.49 -22.61 -12.89
N ALA A 275 26.35 -22.95 -11.60
CA ALA A 275 26.73 -24.26 -11.08
C ALA A 275 25.94 -25.39 -11.77
N ALA A 276 24.64 -25.21 -11.97
CA ALA A 276 23.79 -26.16 -12.69
C ALA A 276 24.20 -26.31 -14.17
N GLN A 277 24.56 -25.22 -14.85
CA GLN A 277 25.07 -25.25 -16.23
C GLN A 277 26.42 -25.98 -16.31
N MET A 278 27.35 -25.69 -15.40
CA MET A 278 28.64 -26.38 -15.33
C MET A 278 28.47 -27.88 -15.07
N ALA A 279 27.64 -28.26 -14.08
CA ALA A 279 27.33 -29.66 -13.81
C ALA A 279 26.69 -30.34 -15.03
N GLY A 280 25.78 -29.66 -15.72
CA GLY A 280 25.18 -30.14 -16.97
C GLY A 280 26.21 -30.36 -18.09
N MET A 281 27.21 -29.48 -18.24
CA MET A 281 28.29 -29.64 -19.22
C MET A 281 29.20 -30.84 -18.89
N PHE A 282 29.52 -31.05 -17.61
CA PHE A 282 30.30 -32.20 -17.16
C PHE A 282 29.57 -33.53 -17.37
N LEU A 283 28.26 -33.58 -17.06
CA LEU A 283 27.44 -34.77 -17.26
C LEU A 283 27.23 -35.10 -18.75
N LYS A 284 27.13 -34.08 -19.61
CA LYS A 284 27.01 -34.27 -21.07
C LYS A 284 28.29 -34.86 -21.68
N LYS A 285 29.47 -34.51 -21.15
CA LYS A 285 30.76 -35.13 -21.52
C LYS A 285 30.88 -36.59 -21.05
N SER A 286 30.20 -36.99 -19.97
CA SER A 286 30.22 -38.36 -19.43
C SER A 286 29.05 -39.24 -19.91
N GLY A 287 28.21 -38.76 -20.83
CA GLY A 287 27.07 -39.50 -21.37
C GLY A 287 25.85 -39.61 -20.44
N ARG A 288 25.84 -38.88 -19.30
CA ARG A 288 24.74 -38.89 -18.31
C ARG A 288 23.79 -37.70 -18.50
N LYS A 289 22.51 -37.87 -18.17
CA LYS A 289 21.47 -36.83 -18.27
C LYS A 289 21.06 -36.31 -16.88
N LEU A 290 21.01 -34.99 -16.73
CA LEU A 290 20.46 -34.30 -15.55
C LEU A 290 18.98 -33.95 -15.78
N SER A 291 18.14 -34.15 -14.76
CA SER A 291 16.73 -33.73 -14.77
C SER A 291 16.43 -32.88 -13.54
N ILE A 292 15.97 -31.64 -13.75
CA ILE A 292 15.54 -30.73 -12.69
C ILE A 292 14.08 -31.06 -12.38
N LEU A 293 13.79 -31.47 -11.14
CA LEU A 293 12.42 -31.73 -10.69
C LEU A 293 11.97 -30.63 -9.73
N PRO A 294 10.75 -30.09 -9.88
CA PRO A 294 10.17 -29.21 -8.88
C PRO A 294 9.92 -30.00 -7.60
N LYS A 295 10.31 -29.45 -6.45
CA LYS A 295 10.02 -30.06 -5.14
C LYS A 295 8.90 -29.28 -4.48
N GLN A 296 7.73 -29.90 -4.30
CA GLN A 296 6.76 -29.42 -3.33
C GLN A 296 7.22 -29.91 -1.94
N SER A 297 7.55 -28.99 -1.04
CA SER A 297 7.65 -29.29 0.39
C SER A 297 6.50 -28.62 1.13
N VAL A 298 5.65 -29.43 1.75
CA VAL A 298 4.64 -28.97 2.71
C VAL A 298 5.33 -28.77 4.05
N GLY A 299 5.48 -27.53 4.48
CA GLY A 299 5.81 -27.20 5.87
C GLY A 299 4.55 -27.23 6.74
N PRO A 300 4.67 -27.37 8.08
CA PRO A 300 3.54 -27.50 8.99
C PRO A 300 2.58 -26.29 9.01
N GLU A 301 2.93 -25.17 8.38
CA GLU A 301 2.10 -23.95 8.31
C GLU A 301 1.71 -23.50 6.88
N GLY A 302 1.78 -24.38 5.87
CA GLY A 302 1.01 -24.20 4.63
C GLY A 302 1.40 -23.05 3.69
N HIS A 303 2.56 -22.41 3.86
CA HIS A 303 3.13 -21.50 2.85
C HIS A 303 4.28 -22.18 2.12
N GLY A 304 4.06 -22.55 0.84
CA GLY A 304 5.07 -23.19 0.00
C GLY A 304 6.15 -22.20 -0.45
N LEU A 305 7.40 -22.51 -0.14
CA LEU A 305 8.57 -21.99 -0.84
C LEU A 305 8.90 -22.96 -1.98
N GLU A 306 8.93 -22.47 -3.23
CA GLU A 306 9.45 -23.25 -4.35
C GLU A 306 10.98 -23.33 -4.24
N GLY A 307 11.48 -24.48 -3.79
CA GLY A 307 12.90 -24.82 -3.83
C GLY A 307 13.19 -25.85 -4.92
N PHE A 308 14.32 -25.69 -5.62
CA PHE A 308 14.84 -26.70 -6.54
C PHE A 308 15.78 -27.64 -5.78
N CYS A 309 15.67 -28.95 -6.01
CA CYS A 309 16.55 -29.96 -5.44
C CYS A 309 17.14 -30.79 -6.58
N LEU A 310 18.46 -30.88 -6.65
CA LEU A 310 19.17 -31.73 -7.60
C LEU A 310 19.22 -33.16 -7.04
N LYS A 311 18.73 -34.12 -7.82
CA LYS A 311 18.78 -35.54 -7.46
C LYS A 311 19.10 -36.38 -8.70
N GLU A 312 20.13 -37.21 -8.60
CA GLU A 312 20.31 -38.38 -9.48
C GLU A 312 19.31 -39.48 -9.03
N LYS A 313 18.92 -40.39 -9.91
CA LYS A 313 17.88 -41.41 -9.63
C LYS A 313 18.37 -42.43 -8.57
N ASN A 314 18.13 -42.14 -7.29
CA ASN A 314 17.68 -43.02 -6.18
C ASN A 314 18.07 -42.43 -4.79
N MET A 315 17.11 -42.42 -3.85
CA MET A 315 17.23 -42.17 -2.38
C MET A 315 17.38 -40.73 -1.80
N SER A 316 17.01 -40.57 -0.52
CA SER A 316 16.28 -39.47 0.18
C SER A 316 17.06 -38.63 1.23
N LEU A 317 16.58 -37.38 1.44
CA LEU A 317 16.68 -36.43 2.59
C LEU A 317 18.03 -36.20 3.32
N PHE A 318 18.51 -34.94 3.41
CA PHE A 318 18.40 -34.00 4.57
C PHE A 318 19.04 -32.62 4.21
N GLY A 319 18.82 -31.59 5.03
CA GLY A 319 18.99 -30.16 4.72
C GLY A 319 20.39 -29.53 4.93
N VAL A 320 20.41 -28.19 4.77
CA VAL A 320 21.55 -27.24 4.65
C VAL A 320 22.07 -27.12 3.20
N VAL A 321 22.00 -25.91 2.64
CA VAL A 321 22.56 -25.60 1.31
C VAL A 321 24.04 -25.26 1.48
N ASP A 322 24.84 -26.29 1.72
CA ASP A 322 26.26 -26.30 1.35
C ASP A 322 26.39 -27.24 0.15
N VAL A 323 27.03 -26.78 -0.92
CA VAL A 323 27.25 -27.59 -2.11
C VAL A 323 28.38 -28.57 -1.81
N MET A 324 28.05 -29.70 -1.18
CA MET A 324 28.98 -30.80 -0.96
C MET A 324 28.83 -31.84 -2.06
N VAL A 325 29.94 -32.19 -2.73
CA VAL A 325 29.99 -33.27 -3.71
C VAL A 325 30.32 -34.57 -2.96
N MET A 326 29.39 -35.53 -2.99
CA MET A 326 29.51 -36.84 -2.32
C MET A 326 29.66 -37.93 -3.37
N ASP A 327 30.40 -39.00 -3.08
CA ASP A 327 30.50 -40.16 -3.98
C ASP A 327 29.40 -41.22 -3.71
N THR A 328 29.39 -42.30 -4.49
CA THR A 328 28.38 -43.36 -4.47
C THR A 328 28.33 -44.19 -3.17
N THR A 329 29.13 -43.86 -2.16
CA THR A 329 29.15 -44.49 -0.84
C THR A 329 28.79 -43.54 0.31
N ASP A 330 28.26 -42.35 0.00
CA ASP A 330 27.85 -41.32 0.97
C ASP A 330 29.00 -40.79 1.86
N LYS A 331 30.22 -40.69 1.29
CA LYS A 331 31.34 -39.97 1.92
C LYS A 331 31.61 -38.62 1.24
N PRO A 332 31.99 -37.57 2.01
CA PRO A 332 32.36 -36.28 1.44
C PRO A 332 33.63 -36.39 0.60
N VAL A 333 33.59 -35.89 -0.64
CA VAL A 333 34.78 -35.84 -1.49
C VAL A 333 35.48 -34.50 -1.29
N SER A 334 36.69 -34.53 -0.72
CA SER A 334 37.56 -33.35 -0.66
C SER A 334 38.17 -33.11 -2.03
N ILE A 335 37.83 -31.99 -2.67
CA ILE A 335 38.48 -31.54 -3.90
C ILE A 335 39.64 -30.64 -3.49
N GLN A 336 40.87 -31.15 -3.54
CA GLN A 336 42.07 -30.30 -3.48
C GLN A 336 42.37 -29.76 -4.87
N TYR A 337 42.50 -28.43 -4.98
CA TYR A 337 42.95 -27.75 -6.20
C TYR A 337 44.48 -27.85 -6.28
N HIS A 338 45.01 -28.21 -7.47
CA HIS A 338 46.39 -27.93 -7.86
C HIS A 338 46.45 -26.66 -8.70
#